data_AF-A0A1Y2APY8-F1
#
_entry.id   AF-A0A1Y2APY8-F1
#
_cell.length_a   1.000
_cell.length_b   1.000
_cell.length_c   1.000
_cell.angle_alpha   90.00
_cell.angle_beta   90.00
_cell.angle_gamma   90.00
#
_symmetry.space_group_name_H-M   'P 1'
#
loop_
_entity.id
_entity.type
_entity.pdbx_description
1 polymer ?
#
loop_
_entity_poly.entity_id
_entity_poly.type
_entity_poly.pdbx_seq_one_letter_code
_entity_poly.pdbx_strand_id
1 'polypeptide(L)'
;MFAGEVGTLRSLKLFKKYGIQTTWFIPGHSLDTFPEQMAAVRDAGHEIGLHGYTHENPMAMTVEQQRAVLFRTLKQLTDFWHNNMSHDSQPFYTRDQDTWTKVDYSQPAESWMKPLERGNLTGMVEIPASWDLDDLPPLIKAYPNSHGFVDVRTIESNEEREHGFCFPLTRSTEP
;
A
#
# COMPACT_ATOMS: atom_id res chain seq x y z
N MET A 1 -9.64 -17.19 -6.58
CA MET A 1 -9.67 -18.01 -7.81
C MET A 1 -9.35 -17.13 -9.03
N PHE A 2 -10.26 -16.31 -9.56
CA PHE A 2 -9.97 -15.47 -10.75
C PHE A 2 -8.76 -14.51 -10.62
N ALA A 3 -8.68 -13.71 -9.55
CA ALA A 3 -7.62 -12.73 -9.38
C ALA A 3 -6.22 -13.37 -9.36
N GLY A 4 -6.05 -14.44 -8.58
CA GLY A 4 -4.79 -15.18 -8.48
C GLY A 4 -4.41 -15.90 -9.76
N GLU A 5 -5.30 -16.72 -10.33
CA GLU A 5 -4.98 -17.64 -11.43
C GLU A 5 -4.97 -16.97 -12.81
N VAL A 6 -5.80 -15.95 -13.01
CA VAL A 6 -6.01 -15.30 -14.31
C VAL A 6 -5.55 -13.85 -14.29
N GLY A 7 -5.92 -13.10 -13.25
CA GLY A 7 -5.60 -11.67 -13.11
C GLY A 7 -4.10 -11.42 -13.05
N THR A 8 -3.39 -12.15 -12.19
CA THR A 8 -1.93 -12.06 -12.04
C THR A 8 -1.21 -12.20 -13.37
N LEU A 9 -1.50 -13.29 -14.11
CA LEU A 9 -0.80 -13.59 -15.37
C LEU A 9 -1.13 -12.59 -16.49
N ARG A 10 -2.34 -12.00 -16.50
CA ARG A 10 -2.69 -10.93 -17.45
C ARG A 10 -1.94 -9.65 -17.14
N SER A 11 -1.82 -9.30 -15.87
CA SER A 11 -1.08 -8.11 -15.42
C SER A 11 0.41 -8.25 -15.74
N LEU A 12 1.02 -9.40 -15.49
CA LEU A 12 2.42 -9.66 -15.88
C LEU A 12 2.64 -9.52 -17.40
N LYS A 13 1.70 -10.00 -18.23
CA LYS A 13 1.76 -9.79 -19.69
C LYS A 13 1.68 -8.31 -20.06
N LEU A 14 0.84 -7.54 -19.38
CA LEU A 14 0.70 -6.11 -19.59
C LEU A 14 2.00 -5.37 -19.24
N PHE A 15 2.56 -5.61 -18.06
CA PHE A 15 3.80 -4.97 -17.61
C PHE A 15 4.98 -5.33 -18.51
N LYS A 16 5.10 -6.60 -18.89
CA LYS A 16 6.12 -7.05 -19.85
C LYS A 16 5.99 -6.37 -21.20
N LYS A 17 4.76 -6.18 -21.71
CA LYS A 17 4.53 -5.51 -23.01
C LYS A 17 5.07 -4.08 -23.02
N TYR A 18 5.00 -3.38 -21.90
CA TYR A 18 5.42 -1.99 -21.78
C TYR A 18 6.78 -1.81 -21.07
N GLY A 19 7.45 -2.90 -20.68
CA GLY A 19 8.76 -2.84 -20.01
C GLY A 19 8.70 -2.24 -18.59
N ILE A 20 7.59 -2.42 -17.87
CA ILE A 20 7.35 -1.78 -16.57
C ILE A 20 7.74 -2.75 -15.42
N GLN A 21 8.57 -2.26 -14.51
CA GLN A 21 8.86 -2.86 -13.21
C GLN A 21 7.80 -2.42 -12.18
N THR A 22 7.39 -3.31 -11.30
CA THR A 22 6.30 -3.05 -10.33
C THR A 22 6.57 -3.76 -9.01
N THR A 23 5.95 -3.26 -7.94
CA THR A 23 5.95 -3.89 -6.62
C THR A 23 4.61 -4.58 -6.36
N TRP A 24 4.63 -5.81 -5.88
CA TRP A 24 3.45 -6.62 -5.59
C TRP A 24 3.32 -6.86 -4.09
N PHE A 25 2.28 -6.31 -3.48
CA PHE A 25 1.95 -6.54 -2.08
C PHE A 25 1.11 -7.83 -1.95
N ILE A 26 1.76 -8.95 -1.62
CA ILE A 26 1.14 -10.29 -1.66
C ILE A 26 0.76 -10.73 -0.24
N PRO A 27 -0.53 -11.02 0.04
CA PRO A 27 -0.92 -11.64 1.31
C PRO A 27 -0.34 -13.05 1.44
N GLY A 28 0.08 -13.45 2.64
CA GLY A 28 0.64 -14.80 2.87
C GLY A 28 -0.29 -15.94 2.45
N HIS A 29 -1.61 -15.79 2.63
CA HIS A 29 -2.60 -16.75 2.14
C HIS A 29 -2.60 -16.86 0.62
N SER A 30 -2.44 -15.76 -0.11
CA SER A 30 -2.35 -15.77 -1.58
C SER A 30 -1.09 -16.49 -2.05
N LEU A 31 0.03 -16.33 -1.33
CA LEU A 31 1.26 -17.07 -1.58
C LEU A 31 1.08 -18.58 -1.38
N ASP A 32 0.46 -18.99 -0.27
CA ASP A 32 0.19 -20.40 0.02
C ASP A 32 -0.82 -21.02 -0.99
N THR A 33 -1.77 -20.21 -1.48
CA THR A 33 -2.85 -20.69 -2.36
C THR A 33 -2.47 -20.71 -3.84
N PHE A 34 -1.67 -19.74 -4.31
CA PHE A 34 -1.32 -19.57 -5.72
C PHE A 34 0.21 -19.53 -5.94
N PRO A 35 0.96 -20.53 -5.46
CA PRO A 35 2.42 -20.47 -5.41
C PRO A 35 3.07 -20.35 -6.80
N GLU A 36 2.48 -20.98 -7.83
CA GLU A 36 2.99 -20.91 -9.20
C GLU A 36 2.85 -19.50 -9.79
N GLN A 37 1.71 -18.84 -9.56
CA GLN A 37 1.46 -17.49 -10.06
C GLN A 37 2.31 -16.46 -9.30
N MET A 38 2.48 -16.63 -8.00
CA MET A 38 3.38 -15.76 -7.23
C MET A 38 4.85 -16.00 -7.63
N ALA A 39 5.24 -17.24 -7.99
CA ALA A 39 6.56 -17.53 -8.54
C ALA A 39 6.77 -16.85 -9.89
N ALA A 40 5.75 -16.78 -10.74
CA ALA A 40 5.83 -16.04 -12.00
C ALA A 40 6.07 -14.53 -11.79
N VAL A 41 5.52 -13.94 -10.72
CA VAL A 41 5.79 -12.54 -10.35
C VAL A 41 7.27 -12.37 -9.98
N ARG A 42 7.78 -13.24 -9.10
CA ARG A 42 9.19 -13.27 -8.69
C ARG A 42 10.13 -13.44 -9.88
N ASP A 43 9.88 -14.44 -10.71
CA ASP A 43 10.75 -14.84 -11.82
C ASP A 43 10.75 -13.79 -12.96
N ALA A 44 9.71 -12.97 -13.03
CA ALA A 44 9.66 -11.79 -13.90
C ALA A 44 10.46 -10.59 -13.35
N GLY A 45 11.01 -10.70 -12.14
CA GLY A 45 11.91 -9.72 -11.53
C GLY A 45 11.20 -8.59 -10.77
N HIS A 46 9.89 -8.69 -10.55
CA HIS A 46 9.12 -7.70 -9.79
C HIS A 46 9.47 -7.72 -8.30
N GLU A 47 9.28 -6.59 -7.62
CA GLU A 47 9.45 -6.47 -6.18
C GLU A 47 8.25 -7.11 -5.43
N ILE A 48 8.46 -7.74 -4.26
CA ILE A 48 7.39 -8.41 -3.50
C ILE A 48 7.31 -7.90 -2.06
N GLY A 49 6.29 -7.09 -1.78
CA GLY A 49 5.98 -6.56 -0.46
C GLY A 49 5.01 -7.40 0.37
N LEU A 50 4.99 -7.11 1.66
CA LEU A 50 4.12 -7.75 2.65
C LEU A 50 2.73 -7.12 2.68
N HIS A 51 1.68 -7.95 2.76
CA HIS A 51 0.29 -7.47 2.77
C HIS A 51 -0.62 -8.25 3.73
N GLY A 52 -0.12 -8.51 4.95
CA GLY A 52 -0.81 -9.37 5.92
C GLY A 52 -0.85 -10.83 5.47
N TYR A 53 -1.64 -11.66 6.15
CA TYR A 53 -1.78 -13.07 5.78
C TYR A 53 -3.08 -13.30 5.01
N THR A 54 -4.23 -13.00 5.59
CA THR A 54 -5.56 -13.12 4.97
C THR A 54 -6.18 -11.78 4.61
N HIS A 55 -5.40 -10.69 4.58
CA HIS A 55 -5.88 -9.32 4.39
C HIS A 55 -6.73 -8.84 5.59
N GLU A 56 -6.20 -9.06 6.79
CA GLU A 56 -6.83 -8.70 8.06
C GLU A 56 -6.84 -7.19 8.30
N ASN A 57 -7.87 -6.68 8.97
CA ASN A 57 -7.89 -5.29 9.45
C ASN A 57 -6.99 -5.16 10.71
N PRO A 58 -5.87 -4.42 10.65
CA PRO A 58 -4.96 -4.28 11.79
C PRO A 58 -5.62 -3.65 13.02
N MET A 59 -6.59 -2.77 12.82
CA MET A 59 -7.32 -2.08 13.90
C MET A 59 -8.22 -3.01 14.72
N ALA A 60 -8.54 -4.20 14.18
CA ALA A 60 -9.34 -5.22 14.85
C ALA A 60 -8.49 -6.27 15.59
N MET A 61 -7.15 -6.12 15.60
CA MET A 61 -6.22 -7.09 16.18
C MET A 61 -5.50 -6.54 17.42
N THR A 62 -5.14 -7.43 18.34
CA THR A 62 -4.21 -7.09 19.43
C THR A 62 -2.78 -6.95 18.90
N VAL A 63 -1.90 -6.31 19.68
CA VAL A 63 -0.47 -6.15 19.32
C VAL A 63 0.21 -7.50 19.12
N GLU A 64 -0.12 -8.51 19.94
CA GLU A 64 0.41 -9.86 19.82
C GLU A 64 -0.05 -10.53 18.52
N GLN A 65 -1.31 -10.34 18.13
CA GLN A 65 -1.85 -10.86 16.87
C GLN A 65 -1.20 -10.19 15.66
N GLN A 66 -1.07 -8.86 15.67
CA GLN A 66 -0.36 -8.11 14.62
C GLN A 66 1.08 -8.60 14.47
N ARG A 67 1.80 -8.77 15.60
CA ARG A 67 3.17 -9.32 15.61
C ARG A 67 3.20 -10.73 15.03
N ALA A 68 2.31 -11.63 15.44
CA ALA A 68 2.30 -13.01 14.95
C ALA A 68 2.06 -13.07 13.43
N VAL A 69 1.13 -12.27 12.90
CA VAL A 69 0.88 -12.17 11.45
C VAL A 69 2.11 -11.62 10.73
N LEU A 70 2.71 -10.55 11.24
CA LEU A 70 3.90 -9.94 10.64
C LEU A 70 5.09 -10.90 10.60
N PHE A 71 5.42 -11.55 11.72
CA PHE A 71 6.55 -12.49 11.78
C PHE A 71 6.35 -13.69 10.86
N ARG A 72 5.13 -14.23 10.79
CA ARG A 72 4.83 -15.35 9.90
C ARG A 72 4.99 -14.96 8.43
N THR A 73 4.38 -13.85 8.04
CA THR A 73 4.36 -13.40 6.63
C THR A 73 5.73 -12.92 6.19
N LEU A 74 6.47 -12.24 7.06
CA LEU A 74 7.87 -11.88 6.82
C LEU A 74 8.73 -13.13 6.58
N LYS A 75 8.61 -14.16 7.43
CA LYS A 75 9.34 -15.41 7.24
C LYS A 75 8.99 -16.08 5.91
N GLN A 76 7.69 -16.21 5.61
CA GLN A 76 7.22 -16.83 4.37
C GLN A 76 7.75 -16.10 3.12
N LEU A 77 7.67 -14.77 3.09
CA LEU A 77 8.16 -13.97 1.96
C LEU A 77 9.69 -13.98 1.85
N THR A 78 10.41 -13.96 2.98
CA THR A 78 11.88 -14.02 2.99
C THR A 78 12.39 -15.36 2.47
N ASP A 79 11.75 -16.47 2.87
CA ASP A 79 12.07 -17.82 2.36
C ASP A 79 11.73 -17.95 0.86
N PHE A 80 10.74 -17.20 0.37
CA PHE A 80 10.27 -17.27 -1.00
C PHE A 80 11.09 -16.43 -2.00
N TRP A 81 11.54 -15.25 -1.57
CA TRP A 81 12.05 -14.21 -2.46
C TRP A 81 13.52 -13.83 -2.24
N HIS A 82 14.13 -14.22 -1.10
CA HIS A 82 15.57 -14.09 -0.83
C HIS A 82 16.22 -12.71 -1.14
N ASN A 83 15.47 -11.59 -1.09
CA ASN A 83 16.00 -10.24 -1.28
C ASN A 83 15.22 -9.18 -0.47
N ASN A 84 15.84 -8.03 -0.20
CA ASN A 84 15.38 -6.96 0.69
C ASN A 84 14.71 -5.80 -0.10
N MET A 85 13.61 -5.25 0.43
CA MET A 85 12.65 -4.31 -0.19
C MET A 85 13.07 -2.82 -0.19
N SER A 86 12.77 -2.05 -1.25
CA SER A 86 12.72 -0.55 -1.37
C SER A 86 12.58 -0.16 -2.86
N HIS A 87 11.90 0.89 -3.37
CA HIS A 87 11.04 2.05 -2.99
C HIS A 87 10.22 2.42 -4.29
N ASP A 88 9.15 3.24 -4.31
CA ASP A 88 9.24 4.69 -4.65
C ASP A 88 7.86 5.37 -4.79
N SER A 89 7.67 6.50 -4.09
CA SER A 89 7.10 7.78 -4.57
C SER A 89 6.84 8.70 -3.35
N GLN A 90 7.88 9.46 -3.01
CA GLN A 90 8.03 10.36 -1.85
C GLN A 90 7.84 9.76 -0.44
N PRO A 91 8.92 9.14 0.06
CA PRO A 91 9.18 8.86 1.47
C PRO A 91 8.91 10.00 2.46
N PHE A 92 8.17 9.74 3.53
CA PHE A 92 8.31 10.51 4.78
C PHE A 92 8.52 9.59 5.98
N TYR A 93 9.24 10.07 6.99
CA TYR A 93 9.45 9.30 8.22
C TYR A 93 8.16 9.27 9.04
N THR A 94 7.71 8.05 9.36
CA THR A 94 6.54 7.83 10.23
C THR A 94 6.84 8.32 11.64
N ARG A 95 5.78 8.67 12.39
CA ARG A 95 5.87 9.02 13.81
C ARG A 95 5.31 7.90 14.68
N ASP A 96 5.96 7.64 15.80
CA ASP A 96 5.39 6.83 16.87
C ASP A 96 4.73 7.71 17.91
N GLN A 97 3.91 7.12 18.77
CA GLN A 97 3.33 7.78 19.95
C GLN A 97 2.53 9.07 19.66
N ASP A 98 2.00 9.25 18.45
CA ASP A 98 1.02 10.30 18.18
C ASP A 98 -0.18 10.12 19.14
N THR A 99 -0.53 11.16 19.88
CA THR A 99 -1.69 11.14 20.77
C THR A 99 -2.76 12.10 20.29
N TRP A 100 -4.02 11.69 20.40
CA TRP A 100 -5.16 12.51 20.07
C TRP A 100 -6.27 12.30 21.09
N THR A 101 -7.04 13.36 21.30
CA THR A 101 -8.23 13.25 22.14
C THR A 101 -9.35 12.65 21.30
N LYS A 102 -9.89 11.50 21.70
CA LYS A 102 -11.05 10.91 21.03
C LYS A 102 -12.26 11.83 21.19
N VAL A 103 -13.03 11.99 20.12
CA VAL A 103 -14.27 12.76 20.15
C VAL A 103 -15.25 12.11 21.12
N ASP A 104 -15.71 12.89 22.09
CA ASP A 104 -16.70 12.46 23.09
C ASP A 104 -17.90 13.42 23.08
N TYR A 105 -18.95 13.02 22.37
CA TYR A 105 -20.18 13.81 22.24
C TYR A 105 -20.95 13.97 23.56
N SER A 106 -20.58 13.26 24.63
CA SER A 106 -21.19 13.43 25.96
C SER A 106 -20.61 14.62 26.73
N GLN A 107 -19.47 15.17 26.29
CA GLN A 107 -18.77 16.27 26.95
C GLN A 107 -18.82 17.56 26.10
N PRO A 108 -18.64 18.74 26.71
CA PRO A 108 -18.53 20.00 25.96
C PRO A 108 -17.43 19.92 24.90
N ALA A 109 -17.66 20.49 23.72
CA ALA A 109 -16.76 20.35 22.57
C ALA A 109 -15.30 20.74 22.89
N GLU A 110 -15.10 21.73 23.74
CA GLU A 110 -13.79 22.20 24.21
C GLU A 110 -12.95 21.11 24.91
N SER A 111 -13.59 20.06 25.45
CA SER A 111 -12.88 18.97 26.12
C SER A 111 -12.14 18.04 25.16
N TRP A 112 -12.60 17.92 23.90
CA TRP A 112 -12.04 17.01 22.89
C TRP A 112 -11.57 17.69 21.60
N MET A 113 -11.90 18.97 21.39
CA MET A 113 -11.34 19.80 20.29
C MET A 113 -9.89 20.23 20.57
N LYS A 114 -8.99 19.26 20.77
CA LYS A 114 -7.57 19.48 20.99
C LYS A 114 -6.78 19.06 19.74
N PRO A 115 -5.71 19.77 19.38
CA PRO A 115 -4.85 19.36 18.28
C PRO A 115 -4.19 18.02 18.58
N LEU A 116 -3.84 17.27 17.52
CA LEU A 116 -3.01 16.07 17.64
C LEU A 116 -1.62 16.46 18.17
N GLU A 117 -1.16 15.75 19.19
CA GLU A 117 0.20 15.87 19.70
C GLU A 117 1.08 14.88 18.95
N ARG A 118 2.00 15.42 18.14
CA ARG A 118 2.93 14.63 17.33
C ARG A 118 3.98 13.99 18.24
N GLY A 119 4.17 12.69 18.11
CA GLY A 119 5.24 11.97 18.79
C GLY A 119 6.54 12.00 17.99
N ASN A 120 7.39 10.98 18.17
CA ASN A 120 8.76 11.01 17.67
C ASN A 120 8.85 10.48 16.24
N LEU A 121 9.68 11.12 15.41
CA LEU A 121 10.04 10.56 14.12
C LEU A 121 10.79 9.23 14.32
N THR A 122 10.38 8.22 13.58
CA THR A 122 11.03 6.91 13.59
C THR A 122 12.00 6.80 12.40
N GLY A 123 12.79 5.72 12.37
CA GLY A 123 13.62 5.38 11.20
C GLY A 123 12.83 4.74 10.05
N MET A 124 11.51 4.54 10.19
CA MET A 124 10.67 3.87 9.20
C MET A 124 10.08 4.89 8.23
N VAL A 125 10.30 4.62 6.94
CA VAL A 125 9.78 5.42 5.83
C VAL A 125 8.39 4.91 5.42
N GLU A 126 7.44 5.84 5.28
CA GLU A 126 6.14 5.61 4.66
C GLU A 126 6.15 6.09 3.22
N ILE A 127 5.58 5.27 2.34
CA ILE A 127 5.20 5.64 0.97
C ILE A 127 3.68 5.79 0.99
N PRO A 128 3.13 7.00 0.79
CA PRO A 128 1.71 7.25 0.97
C PRO A 128 0.86 6.50 -0.05
N ALA A 129 -0.24 5.89 0.41
CA ALA A 129 -1.30 5.41 -0.45
C ALA A 129 -2.27 6.55 -0.77
N SER A 130 -2.77 6.60 -2.01
CA SER A 130 -3.80 7.56 -2.42
C SER A 130 -5.06 6.82 -2.86
N TRP A 131 -6.22 7.25 -2.35
CA TRP A 131 -7.52 6.70 -2.73
C TRP A 131 -7.91 7.04 -4.17
N ASP A 132 -7.38 8.14 -4.72
CA ASP A 132 -7.60 8.51 -6.12
C ASP A 132 -6.79 7.64 -7.09
N LEU A 133 -5.74 6.98 -6.59
CA LEU A 133 -4.87 6.05 -7.33
C LEU A 133 -5.09 4.59 -6.94
N ASP A 134 -6.24 4.29 -6.32
CA ASP A 134 -6.68 2.92 -5.97
C ASP A 134 -7.78 2.47 -6.94
N ASP A 135 -7.58 1.34 -7.61
CA ASP A 135 -8.52 0.80 -8.58
C ASP A 135 -9.68 0.04 -7.93
N LEU A 136 -9.54 -0.40 -6.68
CA LEU A 136 -10.53 -1.24 -6.01
C LEU A 136 -11.83 -0.50 -5.67
N PRO A 137 -11.82 0.67 -4.98
CA PRO A 137 -13.03 1.43 -4.68
C PRO A 137 -13.87 1.83 -5.90
N PRO A 138 -13.30 2.32 -7.03
CA PRO A 138 -14.10 2.72 -8.19
C PRO A 138 -14.64 1.54 -9.01
N LEU A 139 -13.96 0.39 -9.01
CA LEU A 139 -14.33 -0.77 -9.85
C LEU A 139 -15.18 -1.81 -9.11
N ILE A 140 -15.12 -1.86 -7.77
CA ILE A 140 -15.94 -2.76 -6.96
C ILE A 140 -17.04 -1.97 -6.23
N LYS A 141 -18.25 -1.96 -6.80
CA LYS A 141 -19.44 -1.29 -6.24
C LYS A 141 -20.09 -2.06 -5.08
N ALA A 142 -19.29 -2.50 -4.12
CA ALA A 142 -19.78 -3.22 -2.94
C ALA A 142 -19.96 -2.33 -1.71
N TYR A 143 -19.41 -1.09 -1.73
CA TYR A 143 -19.37 -0.21 -0.56
C TYR A 143 -20.04 1.16 -0.82
N PRO A 144 -20.68 1.78 0.20
CA PRO A 144 -21.40 3.04 0.03
C PRO A 144 -20.52 4.24 -0.34
N ASN A 145 -19.23 4.18 -0.03
CA ASN A 145 -18.22 5.22 -0.29
C ASN A 145 -17.44 4.99 -1.60
N SER A 146 -17.88 4.06 -2.46
CA SER A 146 -17.35 3.90 -3.80
C SER A 146 -17.86 5.03 -4.71
N HIS A 147 -17.05 6.08 -4.90
CA HIS A 147 -17.41 7.24 -5.72
C HIS A 147 -17.35 7.00 -7.24
N GLY A 148 -16.95 5.79 -7.66
CA GLY A 148 -16.78 5.43 -9.07
C GLY A 148 -15.51 6.03 -9.67
N PHE A 149 -15.32 5.85 -10.98
CA PHE A 149 -14.14 6.33 -11.69
C PHE A 149 -14.02 7.86 -11.62
N VAL A 150 -12.87 8.34 -11.16
CA VAL A 150 -12.49 9.77 -11.17
C VAL A 150 -11.62 10.02 -12.40
N ASP A 151 -11.92 11.08 -13.15
CA ASP A 151 -11.17 11.43 -14.36
C ASP A 151 -9.73 11.87 -14.02
N VAL A 152 -8.77 11.46 -14.84
CA VAL A 152 -7.33 11.73 -14.65
C VAL A 152 -7.05 13.23 -14.50
N ARG A 153 -7.74 14.10 -15.24
CA ARG A 153 -7.52 15.55 -15.14
C ARG A 153 -7.97 16.12 -13.81
N THR A 154 -8.97 15.50 -13.20
CA THR A 154 -9.45 15.90 -11.87
C THR A 154 -8.39 15.57 -10.83
N ILE A 155 -7.79 14.37 -10.93
CA ILE A 155 -6.68 13.94 -10.06
C ILE A 155 -5.47 14.86 -10.26
N GLU A 156 -5.05 15.10 -11.50
CA GLU A 156 -3.96 16.03 -11.83
C GLU A 156 -4.19 17.42 -11.24
N SER A 157 -5.41 17.96 -11.37
CA SER A 157 -5.75 19.28 -10.83
C SER A 157 -5.75 19.34 -9.29
N ASN A 158 -6.06 18.22 -8.62
CA ASN A 158 -5.99 18.12 -7.15
C ASN A 158 -4.54 18.06 -6.69
N GLU A 159 -3.73 17.20 -7.30
CA GLU A 159 -2.28 17.08 -7.04
C GLU A 159 -1.55 18.42 -7.27
N GLU A 160 -1.86 19.11 -8.37
CA GLU A 160 -1.32 20.45 -8.66
C GLU A 160 -1.66 21.48 -7.58
N ARG A 161 -2.86 21.40 -7.01
CA ARG A 161 -3.33 22.31 -5.96
C ARG A 161 -2.76 21.99 -4.59
N GLU A 162 -2.56 20.70 -4.28
CA GLU A 162 -2.16 20.25 -2.94
C GLU A 162 -0.63 20.24 -2.76
N HIS A 163 0.12 19.87 -3.80
CA HIS A 163 1.55 19.62 -3.66
C HIS A 163 2.44 20.56 -4.47
N GLY A 164 1.89 21.25 -5.48
CA GLY A 164 2.70 21.97 -6.47
C GLY A 164 3.56 21.00 -7.28
N PHE A 165 3.72 21.24 -8.59
CA PHE A 165 4.41 20.34 -9.51
C PHE A 165 5.72 19.76 -8.94
N CYS A 166 5.76 18.47 -8.59
CA CYS A 166 6.98 17.77 -8.22
C CYS A 166 7.18 16.54 -9.12
N PHE A 167 7.78 16.74 -10.28
CA PHE A 167 8.45 15.69 -11.04
C PHE A 167 9.96 15.73 -10.71
N PRO A 168 10.57 14.69 -10.13
CA PRO A 168 12.01 14.48 -10.26
C PRO A 168 12.32 13.76 -11.58
N LEU A 169 12.71 14.59 -12.56
CA LEU A 169 13.70 14.39 -13.63
C LEU A 169 14.15 12.93 -13.94
N THR A 170 13.78 12.45 -15.13
CA THR A 170 14.61 11.47 -15.85
C THR A 170 15.91 12.13 -16.27
N ARG A 171 17.04 11.66 -15.72
CA ARG A 171 18.35 11.95 -16.31
C ARG A 171 18.55 11.00 -17.49
N SER A 172 18.34 11.50 -18.70
CA SER A 172 18.89 10.91 -19.92
C SER A 172 20.41 10.89 -19.80
N THR A 173 21.00 9.70 -19.71
CA THR A 173 22.40 9.47 -20.09
C THR A 173 22.47 8.16 -20.87
N GLU A 174 22.52 8.29 -22.18
CA GLU A 174 23.19 7.35 -23.08
C GLU A 174 24.27 8.14 -23.85
N PRO A 175 25.32 7.45 -24.35
CA PRO A 175 26.73 7.68 -24.01
C PRO A 175 27.39 8.93 -24.61
#